data_AF-A0A8E2E2D3-F1
#
_entry.id   AF-A0A8E2E2D3-F1
#
_cell.length_a   1.000
_cell.length_b   1.000
_cell.length_c   1.000
_cell.angle_alpha   90.00
_cell.angle_beta   90.00
_cell.angle_gamma   90.00
#
_symmetry.space_group_name_H-M   'P 1'
#
loop_
_entity.id
_entity.type
_entity.pdbx_description
1 polymer ?
#
loop_
_entity_poly.entity_id
_entity_poly.type
_entity_poly.pdbx_seq_one_letter_code
_entity_poly.pdbx_strand_id
1 'polypeptide(L)'
;MGPKFELGTEFYSHYTGLSGAELALRLRNIRDRAWAIAPYPCIGQWSFLLPGLSSLPVYSSVQKRAQLGATVLDLGCGLGQDLRRLAASGATKLYAVDVRPEIWELGLELFGDKEKPVAKFLWSDAWMNRFAEPMLGNLGVLDEVRSSVDVIIVCQFIDLFHWPDQLSIGKTIVELSKVGTQVVGYTRGTVTEEVGEYFDQDSLTSRMFHDYVSFRTLWWDIGQSTGTKWKVEADLVELSEWGFEPEDINWMKGPTPKGFSFVVTRTS
;
A
#
# COMPACT_ATOMS: atom_id res chain seq x y z
N MET A 1 -10.07 22.75 0.85
CA MET A 1 -9.27 21.53 0.58
C MET A 1 -8.06 22.02 -0.16
N GLY A 2 -6.86 21.74 0.36
CA GLY A 2 -5.60 22.34 -0.11
C GLY A 2 -5.01 21.64 -1.34
N PRO A 3 -3.71 21.82 -1.62
CA PRO A 3 -3.03 21.36 -2.85
C PRO A 3 -3.21 19.88 -3.19
N LYS A 4 -3.28 18.99 -2.18
CA LYS A 4 -3.56 17.56 -2.37
C LYS A 4 -4.88 17.28 -3.11
N PHE A 5 -5.89 18.10 -2.86
CA PHE A 5 -7.16 17.97 -3.57
C PHE A 5 -6.98 18.26 -5.04
N GLU A 6 -6.27 19.33 -5.41
CA GLU A 6 -6.02 19.68 -6.82
C GLU A 6 -5.27 18.55 -7.55
N LEU A 7 -4.25 17.95 -6.92
CA LEU A 7 -3.48 16.83 -7.47
C LEU A 7 -4.33 15.56 -7.72
N GLY A 8 -5.35 15.32 -6.89
CA GLY A 8 -6.22 14.15 -7.02
C GLY A 8 -7.52 14.38 -7.79
N THR A 9 -7.95 15.65 -7.92
CA THR A 9 -9.33 16.00 -8.31
C THR A 9 -9.74 15.40 -9.64
N GLU A 10 -8.86 15.39 -10.64
CA GLU A 10 -9.18 14.85 -11.97
C GLU A 10 -9.57 13.37 -11.89
N PHE A 11 -8.79 12.55 -11.19
CA PHE A 11 -9.06 11.12 -11.03
C PHE A 11 -10.38 10.88 -10.30
N TYR A 12 -10.60 11.55 -9.17
CA TYR A 12 -11.83 11.37 -8.40
C TYR A 12 -13.05 11.91 -9.14
N SER A 13 -12.93 13.03 -9.85
CA SER A 13 -14.04 13.58 -10.64
C SER A 13 -14.41 12.66 -11.79
N HIS A 14 -13.40 12.15 -12.51
CA HIS A 14 -13.60 11.21 -13.60
C HIS A 14 -14.29 9.92 -13.13
N TYR A 15 -13.83 9.35 -12.01
CA TYR A 15 -14.34 8.07 -11.54
C TYR A 15 -15.72 8.16 -10.91
N THR A 16 -15.97 9.21 -10.12
CA THR A 16 -17.24 9.37 -9.38
C THR A 16 -18.33 10.06 -10.19
N GLY A 17 -17.96 10.78 -11.26
CA GLY A 17 -18.85 11.69 -11.98
C GLY A 17 -19.22 12.96 -11.20
N LEU A 18 -18.64 13.16 -10.01
CA LEU A 18 -18.88 14.34 -9.16
C LEU A 18 -17.83 15.42 -9.45
N SER A 19 -18.16 16.68 -9.15
CA SER A 19 -17.20 17.78 -9.27
C SER A 19 -17.41 18.85 -8.19
N GLY A 20 -16.45 19.77 -8.08
CA GLY A 20 -16.56 20.94 -7.20
C GLY A 20 -16.99 20.61 -5.77
N ALA A 21 -18.07 21.24 -5.32
CA ALA A 21 -18.56 21.11 -3.95
C ALA A 21 -19.13 19.71 -3.63
N GLU A 22 -19.70 19.01 -4.61
CA GLU A 22 -20.28 17.68 -4.40
C GLU A 22 -19.19 16.63 -4.17
N LEU A 23 -18.13 16.67 -4.97
CA LEU A 23 -16.96 15.83 -4.78
C LEU A 23 -16.28 16.15 -3.44
N ALA A 24 -16.13 17.44 -3.11
CA ALA A 24 -15.58 17.89 -1.83
C ALA A 24 -16.31 17.29 -0.63
N LEU A 25 -17.65 17.33 -0.67
CA LEU A 25 -18.51 16.84 0.39
C LEU A 25 -18.40 15.31 0.51
N ARG A 26 -18.42 14.59 -0.62
CA ARG A 26 -18.25 13.14 -0.65
C ARG A 26 -16.92 12.72 -0.03
N LEU A 27 -15.81 13.32 -0.46
CA LEU A 27 -14.48 12.98 0.05
C LEU A 27 -14.34 13.27 1.55
N ARG A 28 -14.90 14.37 2.03
CA ARG A 28 -14.90 14.69 3.46
C ARG A 28 -15.69 13.69 4.28
N ASN A 29 -16.90 13.35 3.83
CA ASN A 29 -17.72 12.35 4.51
C ASN A 29 -17.00 10.99 4.60
N ILE A 30 -16.39 10.55 3.49
CA ILE A 30 -15.63 9.30 3.45
C ILE A 30 -14.41 9.36 4.37
N ARG A 31 -13.63 10.43 4.33
CA ARG A 31 -12.47 10.61 5.22
C ARG A 31 -12.87 10.55 6.69
N ASP A 32 -13.90 11.30 7.09
CA ASP A 32 -14.29 11.40 8.50
C ASP A 32 -14.78 10.05 9.04
N ARG A 33 -15.51 9.28 8.21
CA ARG A 33 -15.93 7.91 8.53
C ARG A 33 -14.76 6.93 8.57
N ALA A 34 -13.85 7.02 7.60
CA ALA A 34 -12.65 6.17 7.57
C ALA A 34 -11.74 6.44 8.79
N TRP A 35 -11.58 7.71 9.18
CA TRP A 35 -10.80 8.11 10.35
C TRP A 35 -11.39 7.58 11.65
N ALA A 36 -12.72 7.54 11.77
CA ALA A 36 -13.41 6.98 12.93
C ALA A 36 -13.21 5.45 13.06
N ILE A 37 -12.98 4.75 11.94
CA ILE A 37 -12.69 3.31 11.93
C ILE A 37 -11.21 3.07 12.26
N ALA A 38 -10.33 3.75 11.53
CA ALA A 38 -8.90 3.61 11.67
C ALA A 38 -8.23 4.98 11.49
N PRO A 39 -7.68 5.59 12.56
CA PRO A 39 -7.09 6.93 12.53
C PRO A 39 -5.68 6.92 11.91
N TYR A 40 -5.54 6.34 10.72
CA TYR A 40 -4.27 6.30 10.00
C TYR A 40 -3.93 7.69 9.43
N PRO A 41 -2.67 8.15 9.54
CA PRO A 41 -2.24 9.44 8.99
C PRO A 41 -2.58 9.63 7.51
N CYS A 42 -2.54 8.56 6.70
CA CYS A 42 -2.89 8.63 5.28
C CYS A 42 -4.36 9.04 5.03
N ILE A 43 -5.27 8.72 5.95
CA ILE A 43 -6.68 9.15 5.95
C ILE A 43 -6.77 10.56 6.52
N GLY A 44 -6.22 10.77 7.73
CA GLY A 44 -6.29 12.03 8.45
C GLY A 44 -5.71 13.21 7.67
N GLN A 45 -4.62 12.98 6.94
CA GLN A 45 -3.92 14.02 6.18
C GLN A 45 -4.28 14.06 4.70
N TRP A 46 -5.36 13.38 4.29
CA TRP A 46 -5.79 13.35 2.89
C TRP A 46 -4.74 12.78 1.92
N SER A 47 -3.77 11.99 2.41
CA SER A 47 -2.73 11.41 1.55
C SER A 47 -3.32 10.41 0.53
N PHE A 48 -4.48 9.82 0.81
CA PHE A 48 -5.22 9.01 -0.17
C PHE A 48 -5.65 9.81 -1.42
N LEU A 49 -5.67 11.16 -1.37
CA LEU A 49 -5.92 12.00 -2.54
C LEU A 49 -4.74 12.08 -3.49
N LEU A 50 -3.53 11.81 -2.99
CA LEU A 50 -2.31 11.89 -3.79
C LEU A 50 -2.30 10.81 -4.91
N PRO A 51 -1.50 11.01 -5.97
CA PRO A 51 -1.38 10.03 -7.05
C PRO A 51 -0.89 8.64 -6.61
N GLY A 52 -0.22 8.53 -5.46
CA GLY A 52 0.20 7.27 -4.87
C GLY A 52 1.08 6.46 -5.81
N LEU A 53 0.70 5.21 -6.09
CA LEU A 53 1.46 4.35 -7.01
C LEU A 53 1.62 4.99 -8.40
N SER A 54 0.65 5.78 -8.86
CA SER A 54 0.65 6.35 -10.21
C SER A 54 1.67 7.46 -10.47
N SER A 55 2.24 8.04 -9.41
CA SER A 55 3.38 8.97 -9.55
C SER A 55 4.73 8.27 -9.59
N LEU A 56 4.81 6.97 -9.30
CA LEU A 56 6.09 6.26 -9.30
C LEU A 56 6.56 5.92 -10.73
N PRO A 57 7.87 5.96 -11.02
CA PRO A 57 8.41 5.58 -12.33
C PRO A 57 7.99 4.19 -12.82
N VAL A 58 7.78 3.24 -11.89
CA VAL A 58 7.37 1.87 -12.19
C VAL A 58 5.93 1.75 -12.71
N TYR A 59 5.09 2.76 -12.49
CA TYR A 59 3.65 2.66 -12.74
C TYR A 59 3.29 2.31 -14.18
N SER A 60 3.95 2.93 -15.16
CA SER A 60 3.69 2.67 -16.58
C SER A 60 3.89 1.19 -16.96
N SER A 61 4.92 0.55 -16.38
CA SER A 61 5.18 -0.87 -16.54
C SER A 61 4.12 -1.73 -15.86
N VAL A 62 3.74 -1.40 -14.62
CA VAL A 62 2.67 -2.10 -13.87
C VAL A 62 1.34 -2.02 -14.61
N GLN A 63 0.95 -0.83 -15.05
CA GLN A 63 -0.25 -0.58 -15.85
C GLN A 63 -0.25 -1.43 -17.12
N LYS A 64 0.86 -1.45 -17.86
CA LYS A 64 0.98 -2.25 -19.09
C LYS A 64 0.87 -3.74 -18.82
N ARG A 65 1.50 -4.25 -17.76
CA ARG A 65 1.40 -5.67 -17.35
C ARG A 65 -0.05 -6.02 -17.00
N ALA A 66 -0.71 -5.19 -16.20
CA ALA A 66 -2.09 -5.38 -15.77
C ALA A 66 -3.06 -5.41 -16.98
N GLN A 67 -2.87 -4.52 -17.96
CA GLN A 67 -3.60 -4.52 -19.24
C GLN A 67 -3.43 -5.80 -20.04
N LEU A 68 -2.26 -6.42 -19.98
CA LEU A 68 -1.96 -7.68 -20.67
C LEU A 68 -2.43 -8.92 -19.87
N GLY A 69 -3.23 -8.71 -18.82
CA GLY A 69 -3.85 -9.78 -18.05
C GLY A 69 -3.00 -10.34 -16.91
N ALA A 70 -1.99 -9.58 -16.46
CA ALA A 70 -1.26 -9.88 -15.22
C ALA A 70 -2.20 -9.82 -14.01
N THR A 71 -1.97 -10.72 -13.05
CA THR A 71 -2.68 -10.74 -11.77
C THR A 71 -2.04 -9.72 -10.84
N VAL A 72 -2.82 -8.74 -10.39
CA VAL A 72 -2.37 -7.69 -9.47
C VAL A 72 -3.09 -7.81 -8.14
N LEU A 73 -2.32 -7.77 -7.05
CA LEU A 73 -2.83 -7.78 -5.69
C LEU A 73 -2.38 -6.52 -4.96
N ASP A 74 -3.29 -5.83 -4.28
CA ASP A 74 -2.99 -4.70 -3.40
C ASP A 74 -3.10 -5.14 -1.94
N LEU A 75 -1.99 -5.06 -1.21
CA LEU A 75 -1.86 -5.57 0.16
C LEU A 75 -1.90 -4.40 1.15
N GLY A 76 -3.00 -4.31 1.90
CA GLY A 76 -3.35 -3.12 2.67
C GLY A 76 -4.05 -2.07 1.79
N CYS A 77 -5.06 -2.48 1.02
CA CYS A 77 -5.62 -1.66 -0.05
C CYS A 77 -6.32 -0.38 0.42
N GLY A 78 -6.72 -0.28 1.69
CA GLY A 78 -7.47 0.86 2.21
C GLY A 78 -8.71 1.16 1.37
N LEU A 79 -8.82 2.38 0.83
CA LEU A 79 -9.95 2.78 -0.02
C LEU A 79 -9.89 2.18 -1.44
N GLY A 80 -8.78 1.54 -1.83
CA GLY A 80 -8.62 0.82 -3.11
C GLY A 80 -8.43 1.73 -4.32
N GLN A 81 -7.86 2.93 -4.15
CA GLN A 81 -7.65 3.88 -5.24
C GLN A 81 -6.61 3.40 -6.28
N ASP A 82 -5.54 2.72 -5.86
CA ASP A 82 -4.48 2.27 -6.76
C ASP A 82 -5.01 1.22 -7.76
N LEU A 83 -5.80 0.26 -7.28
CA LEU A 83 -6.47 -0.71 -8.15
C LEU A 83 -7.45 -0.05 -9.13
N ARG A 84 -8.16 1.00 -8.72
CA ARG A 84 -9.09 1.73 -9.61
C ARG A 84 -8.37 2.50 -10.70
N ARG A 85 -7.17 3.02 -10.44
CA ARG A 85 -6.31 3.62 -11.48
C ARG A 85 -5.87 2.57 -12.51
N LEU A 86 -5.54 1.35 -12.07
CA LEU A 86 -5.23 0.24 -12.96
C LEU A 86 -6.46 -0.25 -13.75
N ALA A 87 -7.61 -0.35 -13.09
CA ALA A 87 -8.87 -0.76 -13.71
C ALA A 87 -9.33 0.22 -14.79
N ALA A 88 -9.20 1.53 -14.56
CA ALA A 88 -9.47 2.58 -15.55
C ALA A 88 -8.63 2.43 -16.83
N SER A 89 -7.54 1.68 -16.74
CA SER A 89 -6.63 1.40 -17.86
C SER A 89 -6.93 0.07 -18.55
N GLY A 90 -7.94 -0.69 -18.12
CA GLY A 90 -8.36 -1.97 -18.71
C GLY A 90 -7.86 -3.22 -17.98
N ALA A 91 -7.27 -3.09 -16.79
CA ALA A 91 -6.89 -4.26 -15.97
C ALA A 91 -8.12 -4.99 -15.42
N THR A 92 -8.12 -6.33 -15.45
CA THR A 92 -9.29 -7.14 -15.06
C THR A 92 -9.04 -8.18 -13.97
N LYS A 93 -7.78 -8.52 -13.68
CA LYS A 93 -7.41 -9.51 -12.64
C LYS A 93 -6.84 -8.81 -11.41
N LEU A 94 -7.73 -8.11 -10.70
CA LEU A 94 -7.38 -7.28 -9.54
C LEU A 94 -7.90 -7.91 -8.25
N TYR A 95 -7.05 -7.94 -7.23
CA TYR A 95 -7.35 -8.41 -5.89
C TYR A 95 -6.98 -7.34 -4.88
N ALA A 96 -7.86 -7.08 -3.92
CA ALA A 96 -7.64 -6.15 -2.84
C ALA A 96 -7.66 -6.92 -1.52
N VAL A 97 -6.62 -6.76 -0.70
CA VAL A 97 -6.51 -7.39 0.61
C VAL A 97 -6.36 -6.31 1.66
N ASP A 98 -7.13 -6.41 2.74
CA ASP A 98 -7.01 -5.56 3.92
C ASP A 98 -7.56 -6.32 5.16
N VAL A 99 -7.13 -5.88 6.34
CA VAL A 99 -7.61 -6.40 7.62
C VAL A 99 -8.87 -5.67 8.10
N ARG A 100 -9.21 -4.52 7.49
CA ARG A 100 -10.38 -3.69 7.80
C ARG A 100 -11.34 -3.59 6.61
N PRO A 101 -12.29 -4.53 6.44
CA PRO A 101 -13.27 -4.48 5.36
C PRO A 101 -14.05 -3.18 5.29
N GLU A 102 -14.32 -2.59 6.45
CA GLU A 102 -15.08 -1.35 6.60
C GLU A 102 -14.41 -0.17 5.88
N ILE A 103 -13.08 -0.20 5.72
CA ILE A 103 -12.35 0.84 4.99
C ILE A 103 -12.56 0.69 3.48
N TRP A 104 -12.40 -0.50 2.89
CA TRP A 104 -12.63 -0.65 1.45
C TRP A 104 -14.10 -0.51 1.09
N GLU A 105 -15.03 -0.79 2.01
CA GLU A 105 -16.47 -0.54 1.81
C GLU A 105 -16.75 0.95 1.61
N LEU A 106 -16.06 1.81 2.37
CA LEU A 106 -16.07 3.25 2.12
C LEU A 106 -15.43 3.60 0.77
N GLY A 107 -14.41 2.85 0.33
CA GLY A 107 -13.87 2.93 -1.03
C GLY A 107 -14.95 2.63 -2.08
N LEU A 108 -15.65 1.50 -1.95
CA LEU A 108 -16.75 1.12 -2.85
C LEU A 108 -17.86 2.19 -2.91
N GLU A 109 -18.17 2.80 -1.77
CA GLU A 109 -19.11 3.91 -1.70
C GLU A 109 -18.56 5.19 -2.36
N LEU A 110 -17.31 5.54 -2.10
CA LEU A 110 -16.63 6.71 -2.66
C LEU A 110 -16.66 6.68 -4.18
N PHE A 111 -16.27 5.54 -4.75
CA PHE A 111 -16.11 5.35 -6.18
C PHE A 111 -17.39 4.90 -6.90
N GLY A 112 -18.45 4.57 -6.15
CA GLY A 112 -19.75 4.21 -6.72
C GLY A 112 -19.76 2.86 -7.43
N ASP A 113 -18.82 1.96 -7.13
CA ASP A 113 -18.61 0.70 -7.83
C ASP A 113 -18.99 -0.54 -6.99
N LYS A 114 -19.78 -0.37 -5.92
CA LYS A 114 -20.23 -1.48 -5.05
C LYS A 114 -20.91 -2.64 -5.79
N GLU A 115 -21.74 -2.33 -6.79
CA GLU A 115 -22.47 -3.35 -7.56
C GLU A 115 -21.60 -4.07 -8.60
N LYS A 116 -20.49 -3.43 -9.02
CA LYS A 116 -19.53 -3.97 -9.98
C LYS A 116 -18.10 -3.58 -9.57
N PRO A 117 -17.58 -4.17 -8.47
CA PRO A 117 -16.26 -3.80 -7.97
C PRO A 117 -15.17 -4.09 -8.99
N VAL A 118 -14.16 -3.23 -9.08
CA VAL A 118 -13.03 -3.44 -10.00
C VAL A 118 -12.12 -4.60 -9.63
N ALA A 119 -12.17 -5.01 -8.37
CA ALA A 119 -11.31 -6.02 -7.79
C ALA A 119 -12.12 -6.98 -6.94
N LYS A 120 -11.57 -8.18 -6.72
CA LYS A 120 -12.05 -9.08 -5.68
C LYS A 120 -11.48 -8.61 -4.35
N PHE A 121 -12.35 -8.12 -3.46
CA PHE A 121 -11.97 -7.69 -2.11
C PHE A 121 -11.98 -8.88 -1.16
N LEU A 122 -10.87 -9.05 -0.44
CA LEU A 122 -10.58 -10.21 0.39
C LEU A 122 -10.17 -9.75 1.77
N TRP A 123 -10.85 -10.26 2.79
CA TRP A 123 -10.40 -10.08 4.17
C TRP A 123 -9.27 -11.05 4.49
N SER A 124 -8.12 -10.50 4.88
CA SER A 124 -7.01 -11.27 5.43
C SER A 124 -6.11 -10.36 6.25
N ASP A 125 -5.57 -10.91 7.33
CA ASP A 125 -4.39 -10.33 7.97
C ASP A 125 -3.14 -10.81 7.22
N ALA A 126 -2.35 -9.88 6.69
CA ALA A 126 -1.10 -10.20 6.00
C ALA A 126 0.00 -10.64 6.99
N TRP A 127 -0.17 -10.33 8.28
CA TRP A 127 0.73 -10.72 9.35
C TRP A 127 0.45 -12.18 9.77
N MET A 128 1.31 -13.10 9.37
CA MET A 128 1.27 -14.50 9.84
C MET A 128 1.82 -14.61 11.26
N ASN A 129 0.97 -14.51 12.29
CA ASN A 129 1.37 -14.89 13.64
C ASN A 129 1.51 -16.42 13.75
N ARG A 130 2.75 -16.92 13.89
CA ARG A 130 3.04 -18.36 14.06
C ARG A 130 2.83 -18.91 15.48
N PHE A 131 2.47 -18.06 16.44
CA PHE A 131 2.26 -18.42 17.86
C PHE A 131 0.79 -18.44 18.27
N ALA A 132 -0.10 -17.84 17.48
CA ALA A 132 -1.51 -18.23 17.49
C ALA A 132 -1.61 -19.53 16.69
N GLU A 133 -2.39 -20.51 17.16
CA GLU A 133 -2.77 -21.66 16.33
C GLU A 133 -3.15 -21.18 14.92
N PRO A 134 -2.94 -21.99 13.87
CA PRO A 134 -3.54 -21.71 12.58
C PRO A 134 -5.05 -21.83 12.75
N MET A 135 -5.69 -20.80 13.30
CA MET A 135 -7.10 -20.53 13.10
C MET A 135 -7.24 -20.51 11.58
N LEU A 136 -7.95 -21.52 11.10
CA LEU A 136 -8.18 -21.91 9.71
C LEU A 136 -8.84 -20.81 8.82
N GLY A 137 -8.66 -19.51 9.13
CA GLY A 137 -9.38 -18.40 8.50
C GLY A 137 -8.62 -17.62 7.42
N ASN A 138 -7.28 -17.49 7.49
CA ASN A 138 -6.57 -16.48 6.66
C ASN A 138 -6.00 -17.03 5.34
N LEU A 139 -5.57 -18.29 5.27
CA LEU A 139 -4.93 -18.84 4.06
C LEU A 139 -5.94 -19.25 2.98
N GLY A 140 -7.12 -19.76 3.36
CA GLY A 140 -8.14 -20.20 2.39
C GLY A 140 -8.64 -19.09 1.47
N VAL A 141 -8.66 -17.85 1.96
CA VAL A 141 -9.13 -16.69 1.19
C VAL A 141 -8.10 -16.29 0.12
N LEU A 142 -6.81 -16.43 0.43
CA LEU A 142 -5.71 -16.09 -0.50
C LEU A 142 -5.26 -17.28 -1.36
N ASP A 143 -5.76 -18.49 -1.11
CA ASP A 143 -5.37 -19.70 -1.85
C ASP A 143 -5.64 -19.59 -3.36
N GLU A 144 -6.65 -18.83 -3.79
CA GLU A 144 -6.93 -18.58 -5.22
C GLU A 144 -5.78 -17.85 -5.94
N VAL A 145 -5.05 -17.01 -5.21
CA VAL A 145 -3.95 -16.19 -5.73
C VAL A 145 -2.59 -16.67 -5.23
N ARG A 146 -2.55 -17.81 -4.54
CA ARG A 146 -1.32 -18.39 -4.02
C ARG A 146 -0.38 -18.75 -5.18
N SER A 147 0.87 -18.30 -5.05
CA SER A 147 1.93 -18.55 -6.02
C SER A 147 1.60 -18.18 -7.47
N SER A 148 0.69 -17.23 -7.68
CA SER A 148 0.21 -16.85 -9.02
C SER A 148 0.30 -15.35 -9.32
N VAL A 149 0.51 -14.50 -8.31
CA VAL A 149 0.46 -13.04 -8.45
C VAL A 149 1.64 -12.52 -9.28
N ASP A 150 1.39 -11.63 -10.23
CA ASP A 150 2.40 -11.00 -11.08
C ASP A 150 2.93 -9.69 -10.49
N VAL A 151 2.05 -8.90 -9.87
CA VAL A 151 2.40 -7.64 -9.21
C VAL A 151 1.71 -7.57 -7.84
N ILE A 152 2.49 -7.31 -6.79
CA ILE A 152 1.98 -7.06 -5.44
C ILE A 152 2.25 -5.59 -5.10
N ILE A 153 1.20 -4.82 -4.84
CA ILE A 153 1.27 -3.41 -4.45
C ILE A 153 1.35 -3.35 -2.92
N VAL A 154 2.31 -2.57 -2.41
CA VAL A 154 2.56 -2.37 -0.97
C VAL A 154 2.84 -0.88 -0.73
N CYS A 155 1.78 -0.07 -0.72
CA CYS A 155 1.85 1.38 -0.55
C CYS A 155 1.46 1.79 0.88
N GLN A 156 2.33 2.53 1.59
CA GLN A 156 2.11 3.03 2.97
C GLN A 156 1.64 1.94 3.95
N PHE A 157 2.22 0.75 3.81
CA PHE A 157 1.84 -0.43 4.57
C PHE A 157 2.99 -0.95 5.43
N ILE A 158 4.17 -1.17 4.84
CA ILE A 158 5.27 -1.87 5.52
C ILE A 158 5.86 -1.05 6.69
N ASP A 159 5.77 0.28 6.63
CA ASP A 159 6.18 1.21 7.71
C ASP A 159 5.23 1.22 8.92
N LEU A 160 4.11 0.51 8.87
CA LEU A 160 3.25 0.30 10.05
C LEU A 160 3.84 -0.73 11.04
N PHE A 161 4.87 -1.48 10.62
CA PHE A 161 5.35 -2.67 11.32
C PHE A 161 6.81 -2.52 11.76
N HIS A 162 7.17 -3.17 12.86
CA HIS A 162 8.56 -3.39 13.24
C HIS A 162 9.16 -4.57 12.47
N TRP A 163 10.48 -4.78 12.59
CA TRP A 163 11.22 -5.73 11.77
C TRP A 163 10.67 -7.17 11.80
N PRO A 164 10.40 -7.80 12.97
CA PRO A 164 9.83 -9.16 12.99
C PRO A 164 8.51 -9.32 12.22
N ASP A 165 7.67 -8.30 12.22
CA ASP A 165 6.37 -8.32 11.55
C ASP A 165 6.53 -8.11 10.04
N GLN A 166 7.44 -7.23 9.64
CA GLN A 166 7.82 -7.09 8.23
C GLN A 166 8.39 -8.38 7.65
N LEU A 167 9.20 -9.14 8.41
CA LEU A 167 9.66 -10.47 8.00
C LEU A 167 8.50 -11.46 7.82
N SER A 168 7.46 -11.36 8.66
CA SER A 168 6.28 -12.22 8.59
C SER A 168 5.41 -11.89 7.38
N ILE A 169 5.19 -10.59 7.12
CA ILE A 169 4.53 -10.10 5.90
C ILE A 169 5.33 -10.50 4.66
N GLY A 170 6.66 -10.40 4.71
CA GLY A 170 7.54 -10.84 3.63
C GLY A 170 7.36 -12.31 3.26
N LYS A 171 7.13 -13.18 4.26
CA LYS A 171 6.81 -14.60 4.02
C LYS A 171 5.45 -14.77 3.35
N THR A 172 4.43 -14.02 3.78
CA THR A 172 3.12 -14.00 3.09
C THR A 172 3.29 -13.58 1.62
N ILE A 173 4.07 -12.52 1.35
CA ILE A 173 4.38 -12.09 -0.02
C ILE A 173 5.07 -13.21 -0.82
N VAL A 174 6.01 -13.94 -0.21
CA VAL A 174 6.66 -15.09 -0.85
C VAL A 174 5.64 -16.16 -1.23
N GLU A 175 4.69 -16.50 -0.36
CA GLU A 175 3.64 -17.51 -0.64
C GLU A 175 2.72 -17.12 -1.80
N LEU A 176 2.41 -15.83 -1.96
CA LEU A 176 1.60 -15.28 -3.05
C LEU A 176 2.38 -15.15 -4.37
N SER A 177 3.69 -15.05 -4.29
CA SER A 177 4.58 -14.77 -5.43
C SER A 177 4.97 -16.01 -6.24
N LYS A 178 5.37 -15.77 -7.49
CA LYS A 178 6.09 -16.69 -8.37
C LYS A 178 7.37 -16.02 -8.89
N VAL A 179 8.24 -16.77 -9.57
CA VAL A 179 9.41 -16.18 -10.24
C VAL A 179 8.94 -15.10 -11.23
N GLY A 180 9.53 -13.91 -11.16
CA GLY A 180 9.14 -12.75 -11.96
C GLY A 180 8.05 -11.87 -11.35
N THR A 181 7.50 -12.21 -10.19
CA THR A 181 6.62 -11.31 -9.41
C THR A 181 7.38 -10.03 -9.05
N GLN A 182 6.73 -8.89 -9.23
CA GLN A 182 7.21 -7.59 -8.75
C GLN A 182 6.39 -7.13 -7.55
N VAL A 183 7.08 -6.83 -6.46
CA VAL A 183 6.51 -6.14 -5.31
C VAL A 183 6.87 -4.67 -5.47
N VAL A 184 5.86 -3.82 -5.60
CA VAL A 184 6.02 -2.40 -5.92
C VAL A 184 5.34 -1.58 -4.86
N GLY A 185 5.88 -0.41 -4.56
CA GLY A 185 5.21 0.49 -3.64
C GLY A 185 6.09 1.60 -3.14
N TYR A 186 5.58 2.27 -2.12
CA TYR A 186 6.25 3.36 -1.45
C TYR A 186 5.85 3.40 0.01
N THR A 187 6.70 3.96 0.85
CA THR A 187 6.55 3.97 2.31
C THR A 187 7.30 5.15 2.91
N ARG A 188 7.13 5.44 4.20
CA ARG A 188 8.03 6.36 4.90
C ARG A 188 9.40 5.70 5.07
N GLY A 189 10.44 6.39 4.58
CA GLY A 189 11.83 6.10 4.87
C GLY A 189 12.47 7.15 5.77
N THR A 190 13.78 7.03 5.92
CA THR A 190 14.61 7.95 6.70
C THR A 190 16.02 8.05 6.11
N VAL A 191 16.77 9.07 6.54
CA VAL A 191 18.20 9.19 6.25
C VAL A 191 19.00 8.08 6.95
N THR A 192 20.12 7.68 6.34
CA THR A 192 20.93 6.52 6.74
C THR A 192 21.35 6.55 8.22
N GLU A 193 21.66 7.74 8.75
CA GLU A 193 22.11 7.95 10.12
C GLU A 193 21.00 7.72 11.17
N GLU A 194 19.74 7.74 10.74
CA GLU A 194 18.56 7.63 11.60
C GLU A 194 17.69 6.41 11.25
N VAL A 195 18.27 5.40 10.62
CA VAL A 195 17.63 4.10 10.39
C VAL A 195 17.45 3.36 11.69
N GLY A 196 16.28 2.76 11.89
CA GLY A 196 16.04 1.91 13.04
C GLY A 196 14.57 1.70 13.37
N GLU A 197 14.36 0.97 14.46
CA GLU A 197 13.06 0.79 15.06
C GLU A 197 12.77 1.90 16.06
N TYR A 198 11.59 2.51 15.95
CA TYR A 198 11.14 3.57 16.81
C TYR A 198 9.80 3.20 17.42
N PHE A 199 9.69 3.38 18.74
CA PHE A 199 8.43 3.19 19.46
C PHE A 199 7.61 4.48 19.41
N ASP A 200 6.40 4.38 18.87
CA ASP A 200 5.43 5.45 18.87
C ASP A 200 4.58 5.37 20.15
N GLN A 201 4.78 6.35 21.04
CA GLN A 201 4.06 6.45 22.31
C GLN A 201 2.55 6.66 22.12
N ASP A 202 2.13 7.31 21.03
CA ASP A 202 0.73 7.66 20.81
C ASP A 202 -0.07 6.43 20.35
N SER A 203 0.54 5.55 19.55
CA SER A 203 -0.08 4.31 19.07
C SER A 203 0.31 3.06 19.86
N LEU A 204 1.29 3.15 20.77
CA LEU A 204 1.88 2.02 21.50
C LEU A 204 2.41 0.92 20.57
N THR A 205 2.95 1.30 19.41
CA THR A 205 3.51 0.39 18.40
C THR A 205 4.95 0.72 18.08
N SER A 206 5.76 -0.29 17.76
CA SER A 206 7.09 -0.09 17.18
C SER A 206 7.02 -0.15 15.66
N ARG A 207 7.79 0.71 14.98
CA ARG A 207 7.87 0.78 13.52
C ARG A 207 9.32 0.84 13.08
N MET A 208 9.65 0.12 12.00
CA MET A 208 10.96 0.19 11.38
C MET A 208 10.94 1.22 10.24
N PHE A 209 11.81 2.22 10.31
CA PHE A 209 12.03 3.17 9.21
C PHE A 209 13.31 2.82 8.47
N HIS A 210 13.19 2.75 7.15
CA HIS A 210 14.24 2.24 6.29
C HIS A 210 14.95 3.33 5.49
N ASP A 211 16.24 3.10 5.29
CA ASP A 211 17.00 3.55 4.14
C ASP A 211 17.11 2.40 3.10
N TYR A 212 17.89 2.64 2.04
CA TYR A 212 18.16 1.61 1.03
C TYR A 212 18.85 0.36 1.61
N VAL A 213 19.82 0.52 2.51
CA VAL A 213 20.62 -0.60 3.02
C VAL A 213 19.78 -1.53 3.89
N SER A 214 19.05 -0.98 4.87
CA SER A 214 18.19 -1.76 5.77
C SER A 214 17.03 -2.44 5.04
N PHE A 215 16.42 -1.78 4.05
CA PHE A 215 15.37 -2.41 3.25
C PHE A 215 15.91 -3.58 2.41
N ARG A 216 17.11 -3.44 1.84
CA ARG A 216 17.76 -4.54 1.13
C ARG A 216 18.08 -5.70 2.08
N THR A 217 18.50 -5.41 3.31
CA THR A 217 18.73 -6.42 4.34
C THR A 217 17.44 -7.16 4.71
N LEU A 218 16.32 -6.46 4.84
CA LEU A 218 15.01 -7.07 5.09
C LEU A 218 14.68 -8.12 4.01
N TRP A 219 14.82 -7.76 2.73
CA TRP A 219 14.56 -8.68 1.62
C TRP A 219 15.59 -9.80 1.50
N TRP A 220 16.83 -9.56 1.93
CA TRP A 220 17.83 -10.62 2.05
C TRP A 220 17.39 -11.65 3.09
N ASP A 221 16.97 -11.23 4.27
CA ASP A 221 16.52 -12.12 5.36
C ASP A 221 15.24 -12.87 5.01
N ILE A 222 14.29 -12.21 4.32
CA ILE A 222 13.12 -12.87 3.73
C ILE A 222 13.57 -13.97 2.77
N GLY A 223 14.51 -13.67 1.86
CA GLY A 223 15.06 -14.65 0.92
C GLY A 223 15.73 -15.83 1.61
N GLN A 224 16.60 -15.58 2.60
CA GLN A 224 17.28 -16.63 3.37
C GLN A 224 16.29 -17.54 4.09
N SER A 225 15.28 -16.97 4.75
CA SER A 225 14.32 -17.73 5.55
C SER A 225 13.29 -18.51 4.73
N THR A 226 13.14 -18.20 3.44
CA THR A 226 12.15 -18.83 2.55
C THR A 226 12.76 -19.61 1.39
N GLY A 227 14.09 -19.59 1.24
CA GLY A 227 14.77 -20.24 0.12
C GLY A 227 14.52 -19.56 -1.23
N THR A 228 14.25 -18.26 -1.23
CA THR A 228 13.99 -17.46 -2.44
C THR A 228 15.06 -16.38 -2.64
N LYS A 229 15.13 -15.80 -3.85
CA LYS A 229 16.03 -14.68 -4.16
C LYS A 229 15.25 -13.51 -4.73
N TRP A 230 15.69 -12.31 -4.35
CA TRP A 230 15.02 -11.07 -4.68
C TRP A 230 16.03 -10.02 -5.14
N LYS A 231 15.72 -9.34 -6.25
CA LYS A 231 16.42 -8.13 -6.68
C LYS A 231 15.67 -6.93 -6.08
N VAL A 232 16.36 -6.06 -5.36
CA VAL A 232 15.79 -4.87 -4.74
C VAL A 232 16.31 -3.63 -5.48
N GLU A 233 15.38 -2.80 -5.93
CA GLU A 233 15.62 -1.46 -6.47
C GLU A 233 14.79 -0.50 -5.63
N ALA A 234 15.41 0.52 -5.04
CA ALA A 234 14.70 1.47 -4.20
C ALA A 234 15.39 2.83 -4.18
N ASP A 235 14.58 3.87 -4.06
CA ASP A 235 15.00 5.27 -4.11
C ASP A 235 14.45 6.02 -2.90
N LEU A 236 15.34 6.81 -2.28
CA LEU A 236 15.00 7.74 -1.21
C LEU A 236 14.82 9.14 -1.84
N VAL A 237 13.68 9.77 -1.61
CA VAL A 237 13.28 11.05 -2.22
C VAL A 237 12.75 12.02 -1.17
N GLU A 238 12.63 13.30 -1.51
CA GLU A 238 11.91 14.24 -0.66
C GLU A 238 10.40 13.97 -0.73
N LEU A 239 9.70 14.04 0.41
CA LEU A 239 8.26 13.81 0.44
C LEU A 239 7.47 14.83 -0.39
N SER A 240 8.03 16.03 -0.60
CA SER A 240 7.45 17.06 -1.48
C SER A 240 7.36 16.61 -2.94
N GLU A 241 8.22 15.69 -3.39
CA GLU A 241 8.14 15.08 -4.73
C GLU A 241 6.86 14.24 -4.90
N TRP A 242 6.26 13.79 -3.80
CA TRP A 242 4.98 13.08 -3.78
C TRP A 242 3.78 13.99 -3.46
N GLY A 243 4.00 15.30 -3.36
CA GLY A 243 2.95 16.28 -3.07
C GLY A 243 2.62 16.44 -1.58
N PHE A 244 3.51 15.99 -0.67
CA PHE A 244 3.40 16.34 0.74
C PHE A 244 3.90 17.78 0.98
N GLU A 245 3.18 18.52 1.80
CA GLU A 245 3.56 19.86 2.23
C GLU A 245 4.24 19.84 3.61
N PRO A 246 4.99 20.90 4.00
CA PRO A 246 5.63 20.96 5.32
C PRO A 246 4.68 20.70 6.50
N GLU A 247 3.43 21.14 6.41
CA GLU A 247 2.39 20.91 7.42
C GLU A 247 2.03 19.44 7.55
N ASP A 248 2.19 18.67 6.47
CA ASP A 248 1.93 17.23 6.46
C ASP A 248 3.00 16.43 7.18
N ILE A 249 4.19 16.99 7.37
CA ILE A 249 5.31 16.32 8.04
C ILE A 249 5.58 16.85 9.45
N ASN A 250 5.09 18.05 9.79
CA ASN A 250 5.35 18.71 11.08
C ASN A 250 4.90 17.91 12.31
N TRP A 251 3.93 17.02 12.18
CA TRP A 251 3.48 16.14 13.26
C TRP A 251 4.34 14.89 13.42
N MET A 252 5.12 14.53 12.39
CA MET A 252 5.92 13.31 12.37
C MET A 252 7.07 13.43 13.36
N LYS A 253 6.92 12.78 14.53
CA LYS A 253 8.00 12.61 15.49
C LYS A 253 8.98 11.54 15.00
N GLY A 254 10.16 11.50 15.61
CA GLY A 254 11.18 10.50 15.33
C GLY A 254 12.13 10.93 14.20
N PRO A 255 12.59 9.99 13.37
CA PRO A 255 13.65 10.26 12.42
C PRO A 255 13.15 11.07 11.21
N THR A 256 14.07 11.73 10.55
CA THR A 256 13.89 12.64 9.42
C THR A 256 13.08 11.96 8.32
N PRO A 257 11.83 12.40 8.07
CA PRO A 257 10.95 11.69 7.17
C PRO A 257 11.39 11.88 5.72
N LYS A 258 11.53 10.76 4.99
CA LYS A 258 11.80 10.72 3.55
C LYS A 258 10.76 9.87 2.84
N GLY A 259 10.56 10.14 1.56
CA GLY A 259 9.86 9.21 0.69
C GLY A 259 10.78 8.04 0.35
N PHE A 260 10.30 6.81 0.50
CA PHE A 260 11.01 5.61 0.07
C PHE A 260 10.16 4.82 -0.91
N SER A 261 10.56 4.77 -2.19
CA SER A 261 9.88 3.96 -3.22
C SER A 261 10.71 2.75 -3.60
N PHE A 262 10.06 1.66 -3.99
CA PHE A 262 10.76 0.41 -4.27
C PHE A 262 10.08 -0.46 -5.32
N VAL A 263 10.92 -1.28 -5.96
CA VAL A 263 10.57 -2.41 -6.81
C VAL A 263 11.42 -3.59 -6.38
N VAL A 264 10.77 -4.67 -5.95
CA VAL A 264 11.43 -5.90 -5.51
C VAL A 264 10.97 -7.05 -6.39
N THR A 265 11.89 -7.66 -7.13
CA THR A 265 11.57 -8.68 -8.13
C THR A 265 12.06 -10.05 -7.69
N ARG A 266 11.19 -11.05 -7.67
CA ARG A 266 11.57 -12.45 -7.38
C ARG A 266 12.37 -13.04 -8.54
N THR A 267 13.58 -13.53 -8.26
CA THR A 267 14.49 -14.09 -9.26
C THR A 267 14.68 -15.60 -9.16
N SER A 268 14.37 -16.21 -8.01
CA SER A 268 14.21 -17.66 -7.81
C SER A 268 13.29 -17.95 -6.62
#